data_AF-A0A8S0H2R9-F1
#
_entry.id   AF-A0A8S0H2R9-F1
#
_cell.length_a   1.000
_cell.length_b   1.000
_cell.length_c   1.000
_cell.angle_alpha   90.00
_cell.angle_beta   90.00
_cell.angle_gamma   90.00
#
_symmetry.space_group_name_H-M   'P 1'
#
loop_
_entity.id
_entity.type
_entity.pdbx_description
1 polymer ?
#
loop_
_entity_poly.entity_id
_entity_poly.type
_entity_poly.pdbx_seq_one_letter_code
_entity_poly.pdbx_strand_id
1 'polypeptide(L)'
;MNQARLDSEQDVIIPRARDNLGRPVYKAQLTQSDDQRDKVLLVKQLAPIPVIFIPGIMGTNLRNKKTKARVWRPPNVGGFSGVLEALGAVLVWFFRGPKRRQELLKAEDVEVDDQGTIDLGASGLSEEAARNRGWGKVHRIGYGPFMAQMEARLDWIVSQQEIQGWWGEESQRPPADYGEELGKVEALDEKQLLQAGKYQFDIWCAGYNWLQSNRQSALDVRDYIENTVLSFYRQQGASVPSRQSR
;
A
#
# COMPACT_ATOMS: atom_id res chain seq x y z
N MET A 1 -5.93 35.23 -12.23
CA MET A 1 -4.97 35.12 -11.11
C MET A 1 -3.76 34.40 -11.66
N ASN A 2 -2.63 35.11 -11.78
CA ASN A 2 -1.39 34.58 -12.34
C ASN A 2 -0.84 33.49 -11.41
N GLN A 3 -0.93 32.22 -11.82
CA GLN A 3 -0.08 31.18 -11.26
C GLN A 3 1.31 31.40 -11.86
N ALA A 4 2.19 32.09 -11.13
CA ALA A 4 3.60 32.10 -11.46
C ALA A 4 4.07 30.64 -11.48
N ARG A 5 4.57 30.18 -12.63
CA ARG A 5 5.33 28.93 -12.70
C ARG A 5 6.52 29.09 -11.75
N LEU A 6 6.74 28.09 -10.90
CA LEU A 6 7.98 27.97 -10.13
C LEU A 6 9.14 27.91 -11.13
N ASP A 7 10.10 28.81 -11.01
CA ASP A 7 11.22 28.88 -11.93
C ASP A 7 12.33 27.94 -11.41
N SER A 8 12.38 26.74 -11.96
CA SER A 8 13.18 25.62 -11.42
C SER A 8 14.69 25.86 -11.39
N GLU A 9 15.19 26.90 -12.06
CA GLU A 9 16.61 27.27 -12.04
C GLU A 9 17.01 28.08 -10.79
N GLN A 10 16.06 28.72 -10.10
CA GLN A 10 16.33 29.50 -8.88
C GLN A 10 15.90 28.79 -7.61
N ASP A 11 14.85 27.96 -7.66
CA ASP A 11 14.30 27.32 -6.48
C ASP A 11 14.99 25.99 -6.15
N VAL A 12 15.25 25.75 -4.86
CA VAL A 12 15.64 24.43 -4.35
C VAL A 12 14.44 23.73 -3.77
N ILE A 13 13.90 22.78 -4.54
CA ILE A 13 12.80 21.92 -4.09
C ILE A 13 13.35 20.92 -3.07
N ILE A 14 12.81 20.98 -1.86
CA ILE A 14 13.19 20.02 -0.81
C ILE A 14 12.50 18.68 -1.11
N PRO A 15 13.26 17.59 -1.24
CA PRO A 15 12.69 16.29 -1.53
C PRO A 15 11.79 15.82 -0.39
N ARG A 16 10.67 15.22 -0.76
CA ARG A 16 9.76 14.55 0.17
C ARG A 16 10.33 13.19 0.56
N ALA A 17 10.37 12.91 1.85
CA ALA A 17 10.63 11.58 2.41
C ALA A 17 9.37 11.08 3.15
N ARG A 18 9.45 9.88 3.72
CA ARG A 18 8.40 9.30 4.57
C ARG A 18 8.96 8.90 5.94
N ASP A 19 8.15 9.05 6.97
CA ASP A 19 8.48 8.59 8.32
C ASP A 19 8.03 7.14 8.58
N ASN A 20 8.20 6.67 9.82
CA ASN A 20 7.86 5.31 10.21
C ASN A 20 6.36 4.97 10.18
N LEU A 21 5.50 5.98 10.00
CA LEU A 21 4.06 5.80 9.79
C LEU A 21 3.68 5.97 8.31
N GLY A 22 4.66 6.15 7.43
CA GLY A 22 4.46 6.40 6.00
C GLY A 22 4.00 7.82 5.67
N ARG A 23 4.09 8.76 6.63
CA ARG A 23 3.64 10.15 6.45
C ARG A 23 4.68 10.96 5.69
N PRO A 24 4.28 11.89 4.80
CA PRO A 24 5.21 12.74 4.10
C PRO A 24 5.95 13.66 5.09
N VAL A 25 7.28 13.64 5.04
CA VAL A 25 8.14 14.51 5.85
C VAL A 25 9.17 15.19 4.96
N TYR A 26 9.47 16.43 5.29
CA TYR A 26 10.47 17.23 4.58
C TYR A 26 11.58 17.58 5.57
N LYS A 27 12.83 17.36 5.17
CA LYS A 27 14.00 17.67 5.99
C LYS A 27 14.83 18.70 5.25
N ALA A 28 14.81 19.94 5.75
CA ALA A 28 15.74 20.96 5.34
C ALA A 28 17.03 20.84 6.18
N GLN A 29 18.18 21.05 5.54
CA GLN A 29 19.45 21.28 6.24
C GLN A 29 19.75 22.78 6.24
N LEU A 30 20.50 23.25 7.23
CA LEU A 30 20.98 24.62 7.25
C LEU A 30 21.89 24.86 6.03
N THR A 31 21.59 25.86 5.24
CA THR A 31 22.42 26.29 4.11
C THR A 31 23.43 27.35 4.54
N GLN A 32 24.49 27.50 3.76
CA GLN A 32 25.44 28.60 3.94
C GLN A 32 24.73 29.95 3.74
N SER A 33 25.23 31.00 4.39
CA SER A 33 24.60 32.32 4.40
C SER A 33 24.61 33.02 3.03
N ASP A 34 25.43 32.56 2.09
CA ASP A 34 25.52 33.06 0.72
C ASP A 34 24.51 32.39 -0.24
N ASP A 35 23.89 31.27 0.14
CA ASP A 35 22.81 30.64 -0.63
C ASP A 35 21.48 31.38 -0.40
N GLN A 36 21.19 32.34 -1.29
CA GLN A 36 19.98 33.16 -1.27
C GLN A 36 18.79 32.55 -2.06
N ARG A 37 18.91 31.29 -2.51
CA ARG A 37 17.85 30.61 -3.26
C ARG A 37 16.69 30.20 -2.37
N ASP A 38 15.47 30.36 -2.88
CA ASP A 38 14.25 29.94 -2.18
C ASP A 38 14.23 28.42 -1.97
N LYS A 39 13.79 27.99 -0.79
CA LYS A 39 13.62 26.58 -0.43
C LYS A 39 12.14 26.25 -0.45
N VAL A 40 11.72 25.46 -1.43
CA VAL A 40 10.29 25.21 -1.68
C VAL A 40 9.89 23.82 -1.19
N LEU A 41 8.79 23.78 -0.44
CA LEU A 41 8.15 22.56 0.06
C LEU A 41 6.85 22.33 -0.69
N LEU A 42 6.81 21.31 -1.56
CA LEU A 42 5.62 20.96 -2.32
C LEU A 42 4.69 20.07 -1.49
N VAL A 43 3.86 20.69 -0.64
CA VAL A 43 2.94 19.97 0.25
C VAL A 43 1.59 19.73 -0.44
N LYS A 44 1.15 18.46 -0.50
CA LYS A 44 -0.22 18.11 -0.91
C LYS A 44 -1.20 18.42 0.22
N GLN A 45 -2.40 18.88 -0.13
CA GLN A 45 -3.49 18.96 0.84
C GLN A 45 -3.79 17.55 1.38
N LEU A 46 -3.91 17.42 2.71
CA LEU A 46 -4.21 16.13 3.36
C LEU A 46 -5.67 15.73 3.08
N ALA A 47 -5.89 15.11 1.93
CA ALA A 47 -7.13 14.46 1.52
C ALA A 47 -6.86 12.97 1.30
N PRO A 48 -6.80 12.16 2.38
CA PRO A 48 -6.46 10.75 2.28
C PRO A 48 -7.60 9.94 1.64
N ILE A 49 -7.25 9.10 0.66
CA ILE A 49 -8.12 8.06 0.09
C ILE A 49 -7.42 6.71 0.34
N PRO A 50 -7.81 5.97 1.38
CA PRO A 50 -7.27 4.65 1.64
C PRO A 50 -7.69 3.69 0.52
N VAL A 51 -6.74 2.97 -0.06
CA VAL A 51 -6.99 1.91 -1.03
C VAL A 51 -6.89 0.57 -0.31
N ILE A 52 -7.98 -0.19 -0.30
CA ILE A 52 -8.03 -1.47 0.43
C ILE A 52 -7.72 -2.62 -0.53
N PHE A 53 -6.53 -3.18 -0.39
CA PHE A 53 -6.13 -4.41 -1.05
C PHE A 53 -6.70 -5.62 -0.30
N ILE A 54 -7.50 -6.44 -1.00
CA ILE A 54 -8.07 -7.69 -0.47
C ILE A 54 -7.43 -8.85 -1.26
N PRO A 55 -6.69 -9.77 -0.60
CA PRO A 55 -6.04 -10.89 -1.27
C PRO A 55 -7.05 -11.93 -1.76
N GLY A 56 -6.57 -12.95 -2.47
CA GLY A 56 -7.40 -14.03 -3.02
C GLY A 56 -7.27 -15.36 -2.28
N ILE A 57 -7.53 -16.43 -3.03
CA ILE A 57 -7.48 -17.83 -2.56
C ILE A 57 -6.17 -18.10 -1.85
N MET A 58 -6.27 -18.51 -0.57
CA MET A 58 -5.12 -18.90 0.26
C MET A 58 -4.03 -17.84 0.38
N GLY A 59 -4.36 -16.57 0.10
CA GLY A 59 -3.40 -15.48 -0.03
C GLY A 59 -2.99 -14.83 1.29
N THR A 60 -3.69 -15.11 2.39
CA THR A 60 -3.43 -14.55 3.71
C THR A 60 -2.72 -15.56 4.59
N ASN A 61 -1.68 -15.14 5.31
CA ASN A 61 -0.99 -15.91 6.33
C ASN A 61 -1.94 -16.19 7.52
N LEU A 62 -1.94 -17.42 8.03
CA LEU A 62 -2.76 -17.83 9.17
C LEU A 62 -1.91 -18.44 10.28
N ARG A 63 -2.29 -18.15 11.52
CA ARG A 63 -1.74 -18.77 12.73
C ARG A 63 -2.87 -19.30 13.60
N ASN A 64 -2.54 -20.23 14.49
CA ASN A 64 -3.50 -20.74 15.45
C ASN A 64 -3.88 -19.63 16.46
N LYS A 65 -5.17 -19.46 16.74
CA LYS A 65 -5.67 -18.42 17.65
C LYS A 65 -5.12 -18.55 19.07
N LYS A 66 -4.95 -19.78 19.57
CA LYS A 66 -4.55 -20.06 20.95
C LYS A 66 -3.03 -20.07 21.11
N THR A 67 -2.33 -20.85 20.29
CA THR A 67 -0.89 -21.06 20.44
C THR A 67 -0.06 -20.01 19.71
N LYS A 68 -0.68 -19.22 18.81
CA LYS A 68 -0.02 -18.28 17.88
C LYS A 68 0.99 -18.95 16.95
N ALA A 69 1.02 -20.29 16.90
CA ALA A 69 1.89 -21.03 15.99
C ALA A 69 1.45 -20.84 14.54
N ARG A 70 2.43 -20.70 13.64
CA ARG A 70 2.20 -20.55 12.19
C ARG A 70 1.51 -21.80 11.64
N VAL A 71 0.35 -21.60 11.03
CA VAL A 71 -0.46 -22.68 10.45
C VAL A 71 -0.31 -22.67 8.93
N TRP A 72 -0.43 -21.49 8.32
CA TRP A 72 -0.30 -21.25 6.90
C TRP A 72 0.56 -20.01 6.66
N ARG A 73 1.70 -20.20 6.02
CA ARG A 73 2.53 -19.10 5.53
C ARG A 73 3.21 -19.61 4.27
N PRO A 74 2.63 -19.33 3.08
CA PRO A 74 3.16 -19.87 1.85
C PRO A 74 4.61 -19.42 1.68
N PRO A 75 5.47 -20.30 1.15
CA PRO A 75 6.89 -20.05 1.03
C PRO A 75 7.17 -18.80 0.19
N ASN A 76 8.14 -18.02 0.66
CA ASN A 76 8.50 -16.72 0.11
C ASN A 76 9.87 -16.78 -0.59
N VAL A 77 10.08 -17.79 -1.44
CA VAL A 77 11.32 -18.01 -2.20
C VAL A 77 11.14 -17.54 -3.65
N GLY A 78 11.97 -16.60 -4.09
CA GLY A 78 11.88 -15.94 -5.41
C GLY A 78 12.76 -16.59 -6.48
N GLY A 79 12.44 -16.37 -7.75
CA GLY A 79 13.15 -16.94 -8.90
C GLY A 79 12.71 -18.36 -9.27
N PHE A 80 13.18 -18.89 -10.41
CA PHE A 80 12.78 -20.22 -10.93
C PHE A 80 13.17 -21.35 -9.96
N SER A 81 14.29 -21.22 -9.25
CA SER A 81 14.71 -22.11 -8.15
C SER A 81 13.80 -21.98 -6.91
N GLY A 82 13.37 -20.76 -6.60
CA GLY A 82 12.47 -20.47 -5.49
C GLY A 82 11.06 -21.01 -5.72
N VAL A 83 10.54 -21.04 -6.96
CA VAL A 83 9.26 -21.70 -7.26
C VAL A 83 9.34 -23.20 -6.96
N LEU A 84 10.46 -23.86 -7.25
CA LEU A 84 10.65 -25.28 -6.95
C LEU A 84 10.72 -25.55 -5.44
N GLU A 85 11.40 -24.70 -4.67
CA GLU A 85 11.41 -24.76 -3.20
C GLU A 85 10.05 -24.38 -2.59
N ALA A 86 9.31 -23.45 -3.21
CA ALA A 86 7.96 -23.10 -2.79
C ALA A 86 7.01 -24.28 -2.97
N LEU A 87 7.09 -24.95 -4.12
CA LEU A 87 6.41 -26.22 -4.34
C LEU A 87 6.88 -27.26 -3.33
N GLY A 88 8.17 -27.33 -3.00
CA GLY A 88 8.74 -28.20 -1.98
C GLY A 88 8.20 -27.95 -0.56
N ALA A 89 8.07 -26.71 -0.13
CA ALA A 89 7.53 -26.37 1.20
C ALA A 89 5.99 -26.50 1.26
N VAL A 90 5.28 -26.21 0.16
CA VAL A 90 3.86 -26.58 0.00
C VAL A 90 3.72 -28.10 0.03
N LEU A 91 4.65 -28.85 -0.58
CA LEU A 91 4.72 -30.31 -0.54
C LEU A 91 5.05 -30.83 0.87
N VAL A 92 5.93 -30.21 1.65
CA VAL A 92 6.20 -30.58 3.05
C VAL A 92 4.98 -30.30 3.93
N TRP A 93 4.29 -29.18 3.72
CA TRP A 93 2.96 -28.96 4.29
C TRP A 93 1.97 -30.00 3.77
N PHE A 94 2.16 -30.47 2.52
CA PHE A 94 1.43 -31.58 1.90
C PHE A 94 1.72 -32.96 2.52
N PHE A 95 2.93 -33.16 3.04
CA PHE A 95 3.35 -34.39 3.70
C PHE A 95 3.07 -34.36 5.20
N ARG A 96 2.54 -33.26 5.77
CA ARG A 96 1.86 -33.34 7.06
C ARG A 96 0.70 -34.34 6.93
N GLY A 97 0.57 -35.24 7.91
CA GLY A 97 -0.50 -36.24 7.91
C GLY A 97 -1.89 -35.60 7.72
N PRO A 98 -2.81 -36.22 6.96
CA PRO A 98 -4.15 -35.67 6.68
C PRO A 98 -4.89 -35.19 7.94
N LYS A 99 -4.86 -36.01 9.00
CA LYS A 99 -5.43 -35.69 10.32
C LYS A 99 -4.86 -34.38 10.88
N ARG A 100 -3.55 -34.18 10.80
CA ARG A 100 -2.89 -32.99 11.35
C ARG A 100 -3.26 -31.73 10.58
N ARG A 101 -3.44 -31.80 9.25
CA ARG A 101 -3.88 -30.65 8.45
C ARG A 101 -5.32 -30.27 8.77
N GLN A 102 -6.20 -31.27 8.89
CA GLN A 102 -7.60 -31.05 9.26
C GLN A 102 -7.73 -30.47 10.68
N GLU A 103 -6.85 -30.85 11.61
CA GLU A 103 -6.79 -30.25 12.95
C GLU A 103 -6.29 -28.80 12.92
N LEU A 104 -5.31 -28.48 12.07
CA LEU A 104 -4.67 -27.16 12.03
C LEU A 104 -5.46 -26.13 11.21
N LEU A 105 -6.07 -26.53 10.08
CA LEU A 105 -6.86 -25.66 9.21
C LEU A 105 -8.35 -25.75 9.51
N LYS A 106 -8.72 -25.38 10.74
CA LYS A 106 -10.11 -25.15 11.12
C LYS A 106 -10.38 -23.67 11.15
N ALA A 107 -11.42 -23.22 10.46
CA ALA A 107 -11.76 -21.81 10.33
C ALA A 107 -11.91 -21.14 11.70
N GLU A 108 -12.52 -21.83 12.65
CA GLU A 108 -12.77 -21.39 14.02
C GLU A 108 -11.49 -21.25 14.86
N ASP A 109 -10.43 -22.00 14.54
CA ASP A 109 -9.20 -22.10 15.35
C ASP A 109 -8.04 -21.25 14.82
N VAL A 110 -8.21 -20.55 13.69
CA VAL A 110 -7.15 -19.76 13.06
C VAL A 110 -7.50 -18.28 12.89
N GLU A 111 -6.49 -17.43 12.99
CA GLU A 111 -6.57 -15.99 12.75
C GLU A 111 -5.51 -15.55 11.76
N VAL A 112 -5.70 -14.35 11.21
CA VAL A 112 -4.73 -13.69 10.35
C VAL A 112 -3.40 -13.51 11.09
N ASP A 113 -2.31 -13.84 10.42
CA ASP A 113 -0.95 -13.69 10.91
C ASP A 113 -0.26 -12.53 10.18
N ASP A 114 -0.10 -11.41 10.87
CA ASP A 114 0.50 -10.18 10.36
C ASP A 114 2.03 -10.14 10.44
N GLN A 115 2.66 -11.21 10.94
CA GLN A 115 4.11 -11.32 11.15
C GLN A 115 4.83 -11.90 9.93
N GLY A 116 4.20 -11.86 8.75
CA GLY A 116 4.83 -12.24 7.48
C GLY A 116 5.98 -11.31 7.12
N THR A 117 6.83 -11.79 6.20
CA THR A 117 7.88 -10.96 5.60
C THR A 117 7.27 -9.99 4.63
N ILE A 118 7.83 -8.79 4.55
CA ILE A 118 7.34 -7.68 3.73
C ILE A 118 8.34 -7.43 2.61
N ASP A 119 7.83 -7.13 1.42
CA ASP A 119 8.63 -6.59 0.32
C ASP A 119 8.23 -5.12 0.14
N LEU A 120 9.18 -4.21 0.35
CA LEU A 120 8.93 -2.78 0.25
C LEU A 120 8.97 -2.30 -1.19
N GLY A 121 9.61 -3.03 -2.11
CA GLY A 121 9.81 -2.59 -3.50
C GLY A 121 10.19 -1.12 -3.61
N ALA A 122 9.51 -0.41 -4.52
CA ALA A 122 9.68 1.04 -4.73
C ALA A 122 8.68 1.89 -3.91
N SER A 123 8.01 1.33 -2.90
CA SER A 123 6.92 2.02 -2.17
C SER A 123 7.33 3.27 -1.40
N GLY A 124 8.62 3.42 -1.12
CA GLY A 124 9.15 4.49 -0.25
C GLY A 124 8.71 4.38 1.22
N LEU A 125 8.08 3.27 1.62
CA LEU A 125 7.67 3.02 3.01
C LEU A 125 8.81 2.41 3.82
N SER A 126 8.78 2.64 5.14
CA SER A 126 9.52 1.81 6.09
C SER A 126 8.83 0.46 6.30
N GLU A 127 9.56 -0.53 6.81
CA GLU A 127 8.95 -1.82 7.19
C GLU A 127 7.88 -1.64 8.26
N GLU A 128 8.09 -0.74 9.22
CA GLU A 128 7.11 -0.43 10.27
C GLU A 128 5.81 0.13 9.68
N ALA A 129 5.90 1.08 8.74
CA ALA A 129 4.73 1.64 8.07
C ALA A 129 3.98 0.57 7.26
N ALA A 130 4.71 -0.23 6.48
CA ALA A 130 4.11 -1.31 5.69
C ALA A 130 3.46 -2.39 6.58
N ARG A 131 4.07 -2.70 7.73
CA ARG A 131 3.51 -3.63 8.72
C ARG A 131 2.24 -3.09 9.36
N ASN A 132 2.24 -1.81 9.75
CA ASN A 132 1.04 -1.12 10.25
C ASN A 132 -0.09 -1.12 9.21
N ARG A 133 0.25 -1.00 7.92
CA ARG A 133 -0.70 -1.14 6.80
C ARG A 133 -1.08 -2.58 6.47
N GLY A 134 -0.60 -3.57 7.21
CA GLY A 134 -0.98 -4.96 7.08
C GLY A 134 -0.26 -5.73 5.96
N TRP A 135 0.81 -5.20 5.36
CA TRP A 135 1.47 -5.86 4.23
C TRP A 135 2.10 -7.20 4.62
N GLY A 136 2.41 -7.40 5.90
CA GLY A 136 2.86 -8.69 6.46
C GLY A 136 1.77 -9.75 6.59
N LYS A 137 0.49 -9.41 6.35
CA LYS A 137 -0.64 -10.36 6.45
C LYS A 137 -0.72 -11.32 5.27
N VAL A 138 -0.13 -11.00 4.13
CA VAL A 138 -0.34 -11.72 2.88
C VAL A 138 0.91 -12.43 2.37
N HIS A 139 0.74 -13.27 1.35
CA HIS A 139 1.85 -13.89 0.65
C HIS A 139 2.73 -12.84 -0.01
N ARG A 140 4.01 -12.79 0.38
CA ARG A 140 4.92 -11.70 0.01
C ARG A 140 5.12 -11.64 -1.50
N ILE A 141 5.36 -12.78 -2.14
CA ILE A 141 5.68 -12.82 -3.57
C ILE A 141 4.44 -12.56 -4.43
N GLY A 142 3.29 -13.12 -4.04
CA GLY A 142 2.05 -12.96 -4.79
C GLY A 142 1.49 -11.53 -4.78
N TYR A 143 1.72 -10.76 -3.71
CA TYR A 143 1.03 -9.49 -3.51
C TYR A 143 1.94 -8.29 -3.19
N GLY A 144 3.11 -8.53 -2.58
CA GLY A 144 4.03 -7.47 -2.16
C GLY A 144 4.45 -6.54 -3.30
N PRO A 145 4.99 -7.05 -4.42
CA PRO A 145 5.41 -6.22 -5.55
C PRO A 145 4.27 -5.36 -6.13
N PHE A 146 3.06 -5.92 -6.21
CA PHE A 146 1.90 -5.20 -6.73
C PHE A 146 1.46 -4.07 -5.79
N MET A 147 1.33 -4.34 -4.48
CA MET A 147 1.02 -3.31 -3.49
C MET A 147 2.09 -2.21 -3.46
N ALA A 148 3.38 -2.58 -3.53
CA ALA A 148 4.48 -1.63 -3.59
C ALA A 148 4.44 -0.74 -4.84
N GLN A 149 4.11 -1.31 -5.99
CA GLN A 149 3.96 -0.58 -7.24
C GLN A 149 2.74 0.37 -7.21
N MET A 150 1.61 -0.08 -6.67
CA MET A 150 0.43 0.77 -6.50
C MET A 150 0.73 1.97 -5.60
N GLU A 151 1.38 1.74 -4.45
CA GLU A 151 1.79 2.80 -3.53
C GLU A 151 2.69 3.82 -4.23
N ALA A 152 3.73 3.36 -4.94
CA ALA A 152 4.67 4.23 -5.64
C ALA A 152 3.99 5.05 -6.75
N ARG A 153 3.12 4.41 -7.56
CA ARG A 153 2.45 5.08 -8.68
C ARG A 153 1.42 6.10 -8.21
N LEU A 154 0.59 5.75 -7.23
CA LEU A 154 -0.43 6.67 -6.73
C LEU A 154 0.15 7.83 -5.91
N ASP A 155 1.34 7.65 -5.32
CA ASP A 155 2.04 8.75 -4.65
C ASP A 155 2.69 9.75 -5.63
N TRP A 156 2.89 9.34 -6.88
CA TRP A 156 3.62 10.07 -7.92
C TRP A 156 2.82 10.18 -9.23
N ILE A 157 1.57 10.67 -9.15
CA ILE A 157 0.73 10.96 -10.32
C ILE A 157 1.11 12.30 -10.97
N VAL A 158 1.17 13.36 -10.17
CA VAL A 158 1.42 14.73 -10.61
C VAL A 158 2.44 15.39 -9.68
N SER A 159 3.38 16.11 -10.26
CA SER A 159 4.33 16.98 -9.56
C SER A 159 4.46 18.28 -10.34
N GLN A 160 4.44 19.43 -9.66
CA GLN A 160 4.57 20.75 -10.30
C GLN A 160 3.58 20.99 -11.46
N GLN A 161 2.34 20.47 -11.32
CA GLN A 161 1.28 20.51 -12.35
C GLN A 161 1.58 19.69 -13.62
N GLU A 162 2.59 18.83 -13.59
CA GLU A 162 2.93 17.95 -14.71
C GLU A 162 2.65 16.49 -14.34
N ILE A 163 2.05 15.75 -15.29
CA ILE A 163 1.83 14.30 -15.17
C ILE A 163 3.18 13.58 -15.21
N GLN A 164 3.35 12.61 -14.32
CA GLN A 164 4.64 11.98 -14.09
C GLN A 164 4.76 10.59 -14.72
N GLY A 165 5.93 10.31 -15.30
CA GLY A 165 6.42 8.97 -15.66
C GLY A 165 5.37 8.06 -16.30
N TRP A 166 5.11 6.92 -15.67
CA TRP A 166 4.17 5.89 -16.15
C TRP A 166 2.77 6.45 -16.46
N TRP A 167 2.29 7.43 -15.69
CA TRP A 167 0.97 8.03 -15.92
C TRP A 167 0.92 8.88 -17.19
N GLY A 168 2.03 9.43 -17.66
CA GLY A 168 2.03 10.22 -18.90
C GLY A 168 1.85 9.36 -20.16
N GLU A 169 2.31 8.11 -20.10
CA GLU A 169 2.32 7.21 -21.25
C GLU A 169 1.15 6.22 -21.22
N GLU A 170 0.94 5.57 -20.08
CA GLU A 170 0.07 4.39 -20.00
C GLU A 170 -1.37 4.77 -19.67
N SER A 171 -1.62 5.93 -19.08
CA SER A 171 -2.98 6.41 -18.81
C SER A 171 -3.75 6.73 -20.09
N GLN A 172 -3.03 7.09 -21.16
CA GLN A 172 -3.61 7.51 -22.44
C GLN A 172 -3.94 6.34 -23.35
N ARG A 173 -3.51 5.12 -23.00
CA ARG A 173 -3.79 3.94 -23.81
C ARG A 173 -5.30 3.61 -23.76
N PRO A 174 -5.92 3.31 -24.91
CA PRO A 174 -7.31 2.89 -24.95
C PRO A 174 -7.55 1.66 -24.05
N PRO A 175 -8.65 1.62 -23.27
CA PRO A 175 -8.97 0.45 -22.44
C PRO A 175 -9.05 -0.87 -23.22
N ALA A 176 -9.42 -0.82 -24.49
CA ALA A 176 -9.45 -1.99 -25.38
C ALA A 176 -8.07 -2.67 -25.52
N ASP A 177 -6.96 -1.91 -25.45
CA ASP A 177 -5.60 -2.47 -25.50
C ASP A 177 -5.26 -3.28 -24.24
N TYR A 178 -5.98 -3.03 -23.14
CA TYR A 178 -5.91 -3.82 -21.90
C TYR A 178 -6.96 -4.95 -21.84
N GLY A 179 -7.74 -5.16 -22.93
CA GLY A 179 -8.77 -6.18 -23.01
C GLY A 179 -10.14 -5.77 -22.47
N GLU A 180 -10.45 -4.48 -22.45
CA GLU A 180 -11.82 -4.01 -22.16
C GLU A 180 -12.76 -4.32 -23.33
N GLU A 181 -13.92 -4.92 -23.04
CA GLU A 181 -14.84 -5.46 -24.07
C GLU A 181 -16.23 -4.80 -24.09
N LEU A 182 -16.57 -3.98 -23.08
CA LEU A 182 -17.91 -3.40 -22.96
C LEU A 182 -18.02 -2.05 -23.68
N GLY A 183 -16.91 -1.40 -24.01
CA GLY A 183 -16.88 -0.10 -24.68
C GLY A 183 -17.50 1.01 -23.84
N LYS A 184 -17.49 0.86 -22.52
CA LYS A 184 -18.15 1.79 -21.57
C LYS A 184 -17.22 2.77 -20.89
N VAL A 185 -15.92 2.59 -21.05
CA VAL A 185 -14.88 3.39 -20.39
C VAL A 185 -13.88 3.87 -21.41
N GLU A 186 -13.36 5.07 -21.17
CA GLU A 186 -12.36 5.71 -22.02
C GLU A 186 -11.01 5.76 -21.30
N ALA A 187 -9.96 6.09 -22.06
CA ALA A 187 -8.63 6.33 -21.50
C ALA A 187 -8.67 7.50 -20.49
N LEU A 188 -7.73 7.50 -19.55
CA LEU A 188 -7.67 8.56 -18.54
C LEU A 188 -7.23 9.87 -19.18
N ASP A 189 -7.98 10.93 -18.92
CA ASP A 189 -7.65 12.27 -19.38
C ASP A 189 -6.75 13.04 -18.38
N GLU A 190 -6.13 14.12 -18.87
CA GLU A 190 -5.25 14.96 -18.06
C GLU A 190 -5.97 15.58 -16.85
N LYS A 191 -7.24 15.98 -17.00
CA LYS A 191 -8.00 16.60 -15.91
C LYS A 191 -8.26 15.59 -14.79
N GLN A 192 -8.53 14.34 -15.12
CA GLN A 192 -8.71 13.24 -14.17
C GLN A 192 -7.42 12.97 -13.40
N LEU A 193 -6.26 12.95 -14.08
CA LEU A 193 -4.97 12.77 -13.42
C LEU A 193 -4.58 13.95 -12.52
N LEU A 194 -4.79 15.18 -13.00
CA LEU A 194 -4.61 16.40 -12.20
C LEU A 194 -5.52 16.43 -10.98
N GLN A 195 -6.75 15.93 -11.10
CA GLN A 195 -7.67 15.81 -9.97
C GLN A 195 -7.22 14.70 -9.01
N ALA A 196 -6.85 13.52 -9.51
CA ALA A 196 -6.36 12.41 -8.70
C ALA A 196 -5.08 12.78 -7.93
N GLY A 197 -4.17 13.53 -8.56
CA GLY A 197 -2.93 13.99 -7.96
C GLY A 197 -3.09 14.89 -6.72
N LYS A 198 -4.30 15.43 -6.49
CA LYS A 198 -4.63 16.22 -5.28
C LYS A 198 -4.83 15.36 -4.03
N TYR A 199 -5.07 14.06 -4.19
CA TYR A 199 -5.33 13.15 -3.07
C TYR A 199 -4.05 12.43 -2.63
N GLN A 200 -4.06 11.99 -1.38
CA GLN A 200 -3.05 11.07 -0.86
C GLN A 200 -3.65 9.66 -0.85
N PHE A 201 -3.10 8.76 -1.65
CA PHE A 201 -3.47 7.35 -1.62
C PHE A 201 -2.48 6.59 -0.74
N ASP A 202 -3.02 5.72 0.12
CA ASP A 202 -2.23 4.79 0.91
C ASP A 202 -2.80 3.38 0.74
N ILE A 203 -1.94 2.40 0.45
CA ILE A 203 -2.35 1.02 0.25
C ILE A 203 -2.41 0.29 1.59
N TRP A 204 -3.61 -0.13 1.99
CA TRP A 204 -3.86 -0.95 3.17
C TRP A 204 -4.20 -2.37 2.76
N CYS A 205 -3.72 -3.35 3.52
CA CYS A 205 -3.91 -4.77 3.24
C CYS A 205 -4.89 -5.41 4.22
N ALA A 206 -6.07 -5.74 3.71
CA ALA A 206 -7.14 -6.41 4.44
C ALA A 206 -7.03 -7.94 4.28
N GLY A 207 -5.94 -8.52 4.81
CA GLY A 207 -5.82 -9.96 4.95
C GLY A 207 -6.97 -10.53 5.79
N TYR A 208 -7.52 -11.66 5.36
CA TYR A 208 -8.68 -12.31 6.00
C TYR A 208 -8.48 -13.81 6.17
N ASN A 209 -9.24 -14.41 7.08
CA ASN A 209 -9.32 -15.86 7.21
C ASN A 209 -10.04 -16.45 6.00
N TRP A 210 -9.31 -17.07 5.09
CA TRP A 210 -9.86 -17.64 3.85
C TRP A 210 -10.48 -19.02 4.02
N LEU A 211 -10.41 -19.62 5.22
CA LEU A 211 -11.09 -20.89 5.53
C LEU A 211 -12.55 -20.71 5.93
N GLN A 212 -12.90 -19.55 6.49
CA GLN A 212 -14.27 -19.27 6.93
C GLN A 212 -15.14 -18.80 5.76
N SER A 213 -16.45 -18.66 6.01
CA SER A 213 -17.37 -18.10 5.01
C SER A 213 -16.94 -16.69 4.58
N ASN A 214 -16.91 -16.42 3.28
CA ASN A 214 -16.69 -15.08 2.73
C ASN A 214 -17.65 -14.03 3.30
N ARG A 215 -18.87 -14.44 3.72
CA ARG A 215 -19.82 -13.56 4.42
C ARG A 215 -19.24 -13.02 5.72
N GLN A 216 -18.60 -13.88 6.51
CA GLN A 216 -17.95 -13.47 7.76
C GLN A 216 -16.70 -12.64 7.45
N SER A 217 -15.89 -13.05 6.48
CA SER A 217 -14.70 -12.28 6.09
C SER A 217 -15.03 -10.88 5.60
N ALA A 218 -16.20 -10.67 4.97
CA ALA A 218 -16.66 -9.32 4.62
C ALA A 218 -16.93 -8.45 5.87
N LEU A 219 -17.48 -9.02 6.93
CA LEU A 219 -17.66 -8.31 8.21
C LEU A 219 -16.30 -7.99 8.85
N ASP A 220 -15.35 -8.94 8.81
CA ASP A 220 -14.01 -8.72 9.34
C ASP A 220 -13.27 -7.61 8.57
N VAL A 221 -13.42 -7.55 7.24
CA VAL A 221 -12.85 -6.48 6.40
C VAL A 221 -13.50 -5.13 6.70
N ARG A 222 -14.83 -5.09 6.87
CA ARG A 222 -15.53 -3.87 7.32
C ARG A 222 -14.96 -3.38 8.66
N ASP A 223 -14.82 -4.28 9.63
CA ASP A 223 -14.32 -3.94 10.96
C ASP A 223 -12.86 -3.49 10.91
N TYR A 224 -12.04 -4.07 10.03
CA TYR A 224 -10.68 -3.60 9.76
C TYR A 224 -10.66 -2.18 9.20
N ILE A 225 -11.51 -1.87 8.22
CA ILE A 225 -11.59 -0.53 7.63
C ILE A 225 -12.02 0.49 8.71
N GLU A 226 -13.11 0.23 9.42
CA GLU A 226 -13.65 1.18 10.40
C GLU A 226 -12.75 1.37 11.62
N ASN A 227 -12.24 0.27 12.17
CA ASN A 227 -11.58 0.29 13.48
C ASN A 227 -10.06 0.45 13.37
N THR A 228 -9.46 0.13 12.21
CA THR A 228 -8.01 0.26 12.00
C THR A 228 -7.69 1.37 11.00
N VAL A 229 -8.17 1.24 9.76
CA VAL A 229 -7.78 2.14 8.67
C VAL A 229 -8.29 3.56 8.93
N LEU A 230 -9.60 3.74 9.12
CA LEU A 230 -10.17 5.06 9.35
C LEU A 230 -9.75 5.65 10.70
N SER A 231 -9.60 4.81 11.74
CA SER A 231 -9.06 5.24 13.04
C SER A 231 -7.67 5.86 12.93
N PHE A 232 -6.78 5.31 12.11
CA PHE A 232 -5.44 5.87 11.85
C PHE A 232 -5.52 7.31 11.34
N TYR A 233 -6.39 7.59 10.37
CA TYR A 233 -6.56 8.94 9.83
C TYR A 233 -7.30 9.88 10.80
N ARG A 234 -8.28 9.38 11.55
CA ARG A 234 -9.00 10.19 12.57
C ARG A 234 -8.05 10.68 13.67
N GLN A 235 -7.18 9.79 14.16
CA GLN A 235 -6.18 10.14 15.18
C GLN A 235 -5.16 11.17 14.66
N GLN A 236 -4.82 11.11 13.37
CA GLN A 236 -3.96 12.11 12.75
C GLN A 236 -4.64 13.47 12.62
N GLY A 237 -5.90 13.51 12.17
CA GLY A 237 -6.68 14.75 12.07
C GLY A 237 -6.84 15.47 13.41
N ALA A 238 -6.97 14.72 14.51
CA ALA A 238 -7.06 15.26 15.87
C ALA A 238 -5.73 15.81 16.42
N SER A 239 -4.58 15.42 15.84
CA SER A 239 -3.25 15.86 16.27
C SER A 239 -2.82 17.21 15.67
N VAL A 240 -3.60 17.78 14.75
CA VAL A 240 -3.43 19.17 14.31
C VAL A 240 -4.05 20.06 15.40
N PRO A 241 -3.27 20.87 16.15
CA PRO A 241 -3.85 21.77 17.13
C PRO A 241 -4.86 22.66 16.41
N SER A 242 -6.09 22.71 16.91
CA SER A 242 -7.04 23.74 16.54
C SER A 242 -6.30 25.07 16.58
N ARG A 243 -6.24 25.79 15.45
CA ARG A 243 -5.72 27.16 15.42
C ARG A 243 -6.36 27.91 16.59
N GLN A 244 -5.60 28.16 17.65
CA GLN A 244 -6.01 29.12 18.64
C GLN A 244 -6.00 30.46 17.92
N SER A 245 -7.20 30.96 17.62
CA SER A 245 -7.37 32.33 17.19
C SER A 245 -6.91 33.25 18.31
N ARG A 246 -5.80 33.95 18.11
CA ARG A 246 -5.52 35.30 18.62
C ARG A 246 -4.30 35.87 17.92
#